data_AF-A0A2D7NI19-F1
#
_entry.id   AF-A0A2D7NI19-F1
#
_cell.length_a   1.000
_cell.length_b   1.000
_cell.length_c   1.000
_cell.angle_alpha   90.00
_cell.angle_beta   90.00
_cell.angle_gamma   90.00
#
_symmetry.space_group_name_H-M   'P 1'
#
loop_
_entity.id
_entity.type
_entity.pdbx_description
1 polymer ?
#
loop_
_entity_poly.entity_id
_entity_poly.type
_entity_poly.pdbx_seq_one_letter_code
_entity_poly.pdbx_strand_id
1 'polypeptide(L)'
;MTSIPAQPCPPGFQTHAFERAFEVDCAWQVPWNWLMQPETFTSGQIWPYRVEFLATAQADGTTACDFEVGTLNAHHGPFMNFCGVISRVEIGDDGAVRDLEYTYGSYALAFRLIRPTMLRIQVQALPEDRCRVTVRVESFVKTWCAGLWTVAQRCFWPGFGLALRRACRKAGRSSER
;
A
#
# COMPACT_ATOMS: atom_id res chain seq x y z
N MET A 1 -10.55 5.33 16.88
CA MET A 1 -10.67 5.41 15.40
C MET A 1 -9.81 6.58 14.94
N THR A 2 -8.64 6.28 14.39
CA THR A 2 -7.68 7.28 13.91
C THR A 2 -7.78 7.35 12.38
N SER A 3 -8.96 7.76 11.88
CA SER A 3 -9.14 8.03 10.44
C SER A 3 -8.93 9.52 10.19
N ILE A 4 -8.28 9.85 9.07
CA ILE A 4 -8.07 11.25 8.73
C ILE A 4 -9.40 11.89 8.30
N PRO A 5 -9.58 13.21 8.51
CA PRO A 5 -10.75 13.90 7.99
C PRO A 5 -10.92 13.66 6.49
N ALA A 6 -12.17 13.47 6.06
CA ALA A 6 -12.49 13.28 4.65
C ALA A 6 -11.94 14.44 3.81
N GLN A 7 -11.24 14.10 2.73
CA GLN A 7 -10.63 15.08 1.85
C GLN A 7 -11.55 15.32 0.66
N PRO A 8 -12.11 16.54 0.49
CA PRO A 8 -12.95 16.83 -0.68
C PRO A 8 -12.10 16.82 -1.95
N CYS A 9 -12.69 16.31 -3.05
CA CYS A 9 -12.06 16.37 -4.36
C CYS A 9 -11.82 17.85 -4.75
N PRO A 10 -10.57 18.27 -5.03
CA PRO A 10 -10.30 19.67 -5.34
C PRO A 10 -10.90 20.11 -6.69
N PRO A 11 -11.21 21.40 -6.88
CA PRO A 11 -11.71 21.90 -8.15
C PRO A 11 -10.82 21.55 -9.36
N GLY A 12 -11.45 21.03 -10.42
CA GLY A 12 -10.77 20.59 -11.64
C GLY A 12 -9.91 19.33 -11.47
N PHE A 13 -10.12 18.55 -10.40
CA PHE A 13 -9.66 17.17 -10.27
C PHE A 13 -10.85 16.22 -10.45
N GLN A 14 -10.54 14.95 -10.69
CA GLN A 14 -11.49 13.84 -10.64
C GLN A 14 -10.98 12.76 -9.71
N THR A 15 -11.90 11.97 -9.15
CA THR A 15 -11.54 10.71 -8.48
C THR A 15 -11.02 9.73 -9.52
N HIS A 16 -9.90 9.09 -9.20
CA HIS A 16 -9.28 8.05 -10.00
C HIS A 16 -8.93 6.87 -9.09
N ALA A 17 -9.20 5.67 -9.58
CA ALA A 17 -8.81 4.44 -8.91
C ALA A 17 -8.05 3.55 -9.89
N PHE A 18 -6.90 3.05 -9.45
CA PHE A 18 -6.17 2.00 -10.13
C PHE A 18 -6.20 0.74 -9.27
N GLU A 19 -6.48 -0.40 -9.89
CA GLU A 19 -6.49 -1.69 -9.21
C GLU A 19 -5.69 -2.72 -10.00
N ARG A 20 -4.97 -3.56 -9.28
CA ARG A 20 -4.24 -4.69 -9.85
C ARG A 20 -4.24 -5.87 -8.90
N ALA A 21 -4.57 -7.04 -9.44
CA ALA A 21 -4.52 -8.31 -8.72
C ALA A 21 -3.32 -9.15 -9.15
N PHE A 22 -2.80 -9.93 -8.21
CA PHE A 22 -1.76 -10.93 -8.41
C PHE A 22 -2.21 -12.24 -7.78
N GLU A 23 -2.22 -13.30 -8.57
CA GLU A 23 -2.40 -14.65 -8.04
C GLU A 23 -1.04 -15.30 -7.82
N VAL A 24 -0.92 -16.02 -6.71
CA VAL A 24 0.29 -16.71 -6.27
C VAL A 24 -0.07 -18.07 -5.67
N ASP A 25 0.82 -19.04 -5.84
CA ASP A 25 0.63 -20.42 -5.41
C ASP A 25 1.27 -20.61 -4.02
N CYS A 26 0.60 -20.05 -3.02
CA CYS A 26 0.94 -20.13 -1.60
C CYS A 26 -0.30 -19.77 -0.77
N ALA A 27 -0.40 -20.34 0.44
CA ALA A 27 -1.44 -19.96 1.40
C ALA A 27 -1.39 -18.45 1.69
N TRP A 28 -2.55 -17.83 1.85
CA TRP A 28 -2.69 -16.36 1.91
C TRP A 28 -1.90 -15.69 3.05
N GLN A 29 -1.65 -16.42 4.14
CA GLN A 29 -0.87 -15.97 5.28
C GLN A 29 0.59 -15.68 4.89
N VAL A 30 1.15 -16.40 3.91
CA VAL A 30 2.53 -16.21 3.46
C VAL A 30 2.76 -14.81 2.90
N PRO A 31 2.05 -14.37 1.84
CA PRO A 31 2.21 -13.02 1.34
C PRO A 31 1.70 -11.98 2.35
N TRP A 32 0.67 -12.28 3.15
CA TRP A 32 0.21 -11.34 4.18
C TRP A 32 1.31 -11.05 5.21
N ASN A 33 1.94 -12.07 5.78
CA ASN A 33 3.01 -11.90 6.76
C ASN A 33 4.19 -11.12 6.17
N TRP A 34 4.52 -11.37 4.89
CA TRP A 34 5.52 -10.59 4.16
C TRP A 34 5.11 -9.11 3.99
N LEU A 35 3.84 -8.84 3.66
CA LEU A 35 3.29 -7.49 3.51
C LEU A 35 3.15 -6.71 4.83
N MET A 36 3.26 -7.41 5.95
CA MET A 36 3.24 -6.85 7.30
C MET A 36 4.63 -6.63 7.89
N GLN A 37 5.71 -6.84 7.13
CA GLN A 37 7.08 -6.47 7.54
C GLN A 37 7.45 -5.10 6.95
N PRO A 38 7.82 -4.08 7.74
CA PRO A 38 8.31 -2.80 7.22
C PRO A 38 9.44 -2.95 6.22
N GLU A 39 10.34 -3.93 6.45
CA GLU A 39 11.50 -4.23 5.61
C GLU A 39 11.12 -4.53 4.17
N THR A 40 9.92 -5.07 3.93
CA THR A 40 9.36 -5.29 2.59
C THR A 40 9.29 -4.00 1.77
N PHE A 41 9.10 -2.86 2.44
CA PHE A 41 8.95 -1.55 1.81
C PHE A 41 10.17 -0.66 2.02
N THR A 42 10.90 -0.79 3.12
CA THR A 42 12.08 0.04 3.40
C THR A 42 13.36 -0.50 2.74
N SER A 43 13.49 -1.83 2.59
CA SER A 43 14.67 -2.45 2.00
C SER A 43 14.67 -2.37 0.47
N GLY A 44 15.84 -2.10 -0.11
CA GLY A 44 16.02 -2.11 -1.57
C GLY A 44 15.46 -0.88 -2.30
N GLN A 45 15.09 0.17 -1.56
CA GLN A 45 14.75 1.46 -2.17
C GLN A 45 15.97 2.05 -2.87
N ILE A 46 15.76 2.50 -4.11
CA ILE A 46 16.81 3.12 -4.91
C ILE A 46 16.97 4.55 -4.44
N TRP A 47 18.20 4.98 -4.16
CA TRP A 47 18.47 6.38 -3.80
C TRP A 47 17.94 7.33 -4.89
N PRO A 48 17.27 8.44 -4.54
CA PRO A 48 17.04 9.00 -3.20
C PRO A 48 15.66 8.66 -2.57
N TYR A 49 14.94 7.64 -3.05
CA TYR A 49 13.63 7.27 -2.53
C TYR A 49 13.73 6.54 -1.19
N ARG A 50 12.77 6.79 -0.29
CA ARG A 50 12.69 6.17 1.03
C ARG A 50 11.26 5.90 1.46
N VAL A 51 11.12 4.94 2.37
CA VAL A 51 9.90 4.66 3.12
C VAL A 51 10.27 4.71 4.60
N GLU A 52 9.49 5.43 5.38
CA GLU A 52 9.71 5.63 6.80
C GLU A 52 8.41 5.38 7.57
N PHE A 53 8.54 4.81 8.76
CA PHE A 53 7.46 4.56 9.71
C PHE A 53 7.78 5.31 10.99
N LEU A 54 6.79 6.01 11.53
CA LEU A 54 6.91 6.76 12.77
C LEU A 54 6.03 6.09 13.82
N ALA A 55 6.65 5.56 14.87
CA ALA A 55 5.95 5.09 16.06
C ALA A 55 5.08 6.23 16.62
N THR A 56 3.79 5.98 16.74
CA THR A 56 2.80 7.05 16.96
C THR A 56 2.01 6.77 18.24
N ALA A 57 2.13 7.67 19.23
CA ALA A 57 1.37 7.58 20.47
C ALA A 57 -0.15 7.67 20.21
N GLN A 58 -0.92 6.80 20.86
CA GLN A 58 -2.37 6.70 20.76
C GLN A 58 -3.06 7.30 21.99
N ALA A 59 -4.36 7.58 21.86
CA ALA A 59 -5.16 8.20 22.93
C ALA A 59 -5.35 7.30 24.17
N ASP A 60 -5.23 5.98 24.01
CA ASP A 60 -5.31 4.99 25.08
C ASP A 60 -3.96 4.78 25.81
N GLY A 61 -2.93 5.56 25.46
CA GLY A 61 -1.60 5.46 26.04
C GLY A 61 -0.70 4.41 25.39
N THR A 62 -1.18 3.66 24.39
CA THR A 62 -0.36 2.75 23.59
C THR A 62 0.45 3.50 22.53
N THR A 63 1.37 2.82 21.86
CA THR A 63 2.13 3.36 20.73
C THR A 63 1.96 2.42 19.54
N ALA A 64 1.40 2.94 18.45
CA ALA A 64 1.23 2.19 17.22
C ALA A 64 2.56 2.14 16.46
N CYS A 65 3.04 0.94 16.15
CA CYS A 65 4.28 0.69 15.42
C CYS A 65 4.02 -0.01 14.08
N ASP A 66 4.95 0.15 13.13
CA ASP A 66 4.96 -0.57 11.86
C ASP A 66 3.65 -0.48 11.05
N PHE A 67 2.88 -1.57 11.01
CA PHE A 67 1.60 -1.64 10.31
C PHE A 67 0.40 -1.71 11.25
N GLU A 68 0.56 -1.29 12.51
CA GLU A 68 -0.55 -1.13 13.43
C GLU A 68 -1.40 0.09 13.07
N VAL A 69 -2.70 0.02 13.38
CA VAL A 69 -3.62 1.13 13.11
C VAL A 69 -3.19 2.35 13.91
N GLY A 70 -3.08 3.50 13.23
CA GLY A 70 -2.59 4.75 13.80
C GLY A 70 -1.12 5.03 13.53
N THR A 71 -0.34 4.08 13.01
CA THR A 71 1.05 4.34 12.63
C THR A 71 1.11 5.28 11.43
N LEU A 72 1.92 6.34 11.57
CA LEU A 72 2.22 7.26 10.49
C LEU A 72 3.34 6.71 9.61
N ASN A 73 3.22 6.92 8.31
CA ASN A 73 4.28 6.60 7.36
C ASN A 73 4.51 7.70 6.32
N ALA A 74 5.66 7.64 5.67
CA ALA A 74 5.99 8.50 4.54
C ALA A 74 6.73 7.69 3.47
N HIS A 75 6.24 7.73 2.23
CA HIS A 75 7.02 7.31 1.06
C HIS A 75 7.41 8.57 0.32
N HIS A 76 8.70 8.87 0.23
CA HIS A 76 9.13 10.16 -0.29
C HIS A 76 10.35 10.06 -1.19
N GLY A 77 10.49 11.08 -2.04
CA GLY A 77 11.59 11.22 -2.98
C GLY A 77 11.32 12.36 -3.96
N PRO A 78 12.18 12.52 -4.98
CA PRO A 78 11.95 13.46 -6.06
C PRO A 78 10.55 13.28 -6.64
N PHE A 79 9.80 14.37 -6.71
CA PHE A 79 8.45 14.39 -7.29
C PHE A 79 7.44 13.49 -6.56
N MET A 80 7.70 13.08 -5.31
CA MET A 80 6.84 12.16 -4.58
C MET A 80 6.86 12.45 -3.09
N ASN A 81 5.67 12.59 -2.51
CA ASN A 81 5.51 12.59 -1.06
C ASN A 81 4.18 11.91 -0.73
N PHE A 82 4.21 10.71 -0.16
CA PHE A 82 3.00 9.96 0.22
C PHE A 82 3.04 9.74 1.72
N CYS A 83 2.54 10.75 2.46
CA CYS A 83 2.43 10.71 3.91
C CYS A 83 1.06 10.19 4.30
N GLY A 84 0.99 9.11 5.06
CA GLY A 84 -0.29 8.51 5.42
C GLY A 84 -0.33 7.95 6.83
N VAL A 85 -1.51 7.42 7.18
CA VAL A 85 -1.75 6.68 8.41
C VAL A 85 -2.35 5.33 8.07
N ILE A 86 -1.91 4.28 8.76
CA ILE A 86 -2.58 2.99 8.69
C ILE A 86 -3.94 3.16 9.37
N SER A 87 -5.02 3.18 8.58
CA SER A 87 -6.37 3.44 9.10
C SER A 87 -7.15 2.16 9.39
N ARG A 88 -6.75 1.05 8.78
CA ARG A 88 -7.43 -0.24 8.90
C ARG A 88 -6.43 -1.39 8.77
N VAL A 89 -6.56 -2.36 9.66
CA VAL A 89 -6.03 -3.72 9.48
C VAL A 89 -7.10 -4.67 9.97
N GLU A 90 -7.55 -5.57 9.11
CA GLU A 90 -8.49 -6.62 9.47
C GLU A 90 -7.99 -7.95 8.95
N ILE A 91 -8.11 -8.97 9.78
CA ILE A 91 -7.73 -10.35 9.49
C ILE A 91 -8.96 -11.21 9.73
N GLY A 92 -9.35 -11.99 8.73
CA GLY A 92 -10.41 -12.98 8.81
C GLY A 92 -9.88 -14.37 8.49
N ASP A 93 -10.79 -15.34 8.39
CA ASP A 93 -10.43 -16.75 8.18
C ASP A 93 -9.80 -16.98 6.79
N ASP A 94 -10.35 -16.30 5.78
CA ASP A 94 -9.99 -16.48 4.36
C ASP A 94 -9.25 -15.27 3.77
N GLY A 95 -8.65 -14.42 4.59
CA GLY A 95 -7.89 -13.29 4.09
C GLY A 95 -7.66 -12.16 5.07
N ALA A 96 -7.07 -11.10 4.55
CA ALA A 96 -6.79 -9.89 5.31
C ALA A 96 -6.80 -8.64 4.43
N VAL A 97 -7.00 -7.48 5.05
CA VAL A 97 -6.97 -6.18 4.38
C VAL A 97 -6.22 -5.17 5.25
N ARG A 98 -5.45 -4.30 4.58
CA ARG A 98 -4.83 -3.12 5.19
C ARG A 98 -5.07 -1.89 4.32
N ASP A 99 -5.53 -0.83 4.97
CA ASP A 99 -5.68 0.48 4.35
C ASP A 99 -4.64 1.46 4.90
N LEU A 100 -4.03 2.20 3.98
CA LEU A 100 -3.19 3.35 4.24
C LEU A 100 -3.89 4.58 3.67
N GLU A 101 -4.40 5.44 4.53
CA GLU A 101 -5.01 6.71 4.15
C GLU A 101 -3.93 7.79 4.00
N TYR A 102 -3.85 8.40 2.83
CA TYR A 102 -2.88 9.45 2.54
C TYR A 102 -3.40 10.81 3.00
N THR A 103 -2.58 11.55 3.73
CA THR A 103 -2.88 12.87 4.28
C THR A 103 -2.87 13.98 3.21
N TYR A 104 -3.40 15.16 3.54
CA TYR A 104 -3.51 16.30 2.64
C TYR A 104 -2.20 16.73 1.98
N GLY A 105 -1.03 16.47 2.57
CA GLY A 105 0.27 16.81 1.97
C GLY A 105 0.76 15.84 0.88
N SER A 106 -0.03 14.81 0.56
CA SER A 106 0.39 13.74 -0.34
C SER A 106 0.28 14.11 -1.82
N TYR A 107 1.32 13.83 -2.60
CA TYR A 107 1.35 14.05 -4.03
C TYR A 107 2.27 13.12 -4.81
N ALA A 108 1.89 12.89 -6.07
CA ALA A 108 2.78 12.37 -7.12
C ALA A 108 3.00 13.45 -8.18
N LEU A 109 4.23 13.60 -8.66
CA LEU A 109 4.72 14.65 -9.55
C LEU A 109 4.67 16.06 -8.97
N ALA A 110 3.47 16.53 -8.63
CA ALA A 110 3.26 17.78 -7.92
C ALA A 110 1.88 17.77 -7.25
N PHE A 111 1.76 18.53 -6.16
CA PHE A 111 0.51 18.71 -5.42
C PHE A 111 -0.68 19.19 -6.27
N ARG A 112 -0.38 19.88 -7.38
CA ARG A 112 -1.37 20.39 -8.33
C ARG A 112 -1.81 19.38 -9.41
N LEU A 113 -1.22 18.18 -9.43
CA LEU A 113 -1.43 17.18 -10.48
C LEU A 113 -2.13 15.93 -9.97
N ILE A 114 -1.54 15.27 -8.96
CA ILE A 114 -2.00 13.98 -8.45
C ILE A 114 -1.89 14.02 -6.92
N ARG A 115 -2.99 13.72 -6.24
CA ARG A 115 -3.10 13.63 -4.79
C ARG A 115 -3.62 12.26 -4.41
N PRO A 116 -2.74 11.31 -4.04
CA PRO A 116 -3.18 10.03 -3.51
C PRO A 116 -4.05 10.23 -2.28
N THR A 117 -5.09 9.42 -2.15
CA THR A 117 -6.01 9.46 -1.02
C THR A 117 -5.97 8.17 -0.21
N MET A 118 -5.73 7.03 -0.87
CA MET A 118 -5.69 5.74 -0.19
C MET A 118 -4.85 4.71 -0.98
N LEU A 119 -4.15 3.85 -0.26
CA LEU A 119 -3.59 2.59 -0.74
C LEU A 119 -4.20 1.44 0.07
N ARG A 120 -4.87 0.51 -0.61
CA ARG A 120 -5.44 -0.70 -0.01
C ARG A 120 -4.70 -1.91 -0.55
N ILE A 121 -4.30 -2.77 0.36
CA ILE A 121 -3.75 -4.09 0.03
C ILE A 121 -4.68 -5.12 0.68
N GLN A 122 -5.22 -6.00 -0.15
CA GLN A 122 -6.07 -7.10 0.28
C GLN A 122 -5.44 -8.42 -0.15
N VAL A 123 -5.45 -9.40 0.74
CA VAL A 123 -5.07 -10.78 0.44
C VAL A 123 -6.29 -11.65 0.67
N GLN A 124 -6.61 -12.50 -0.29
CA GLN A 124 -7.75 -13.40 -0.22
C GLN A 124 -7.31 -14.83 -0.54
N ALA A 125 -7.70 -15.79 0.29
CA ALA A 125 -7.54 -17.20 0.02
C ALA A 125 -8.28 -17.59 -1.25
N LEU A 126 -7.65 -18.44 -2.05
CA LEU A 126 -8.26 -19.14 -3.17
C LEU A 126 -8.15 -20.66 -2.91
N PRO A 127 -8.92 -21.50 -3.62
CA PRO A 127 -8.75 -22.96 -3.54
C PRO A 127 -7.32 -23.40 -3.88
N GLU A 128 -6.96 -24.61 -3.44
CA GLU A 128 -5.69 -25.28 -3.79
C GLU A 128 -4.42 -24.57 -3.28
N ASP A 129 -4.46 -24.04 -2.06
CA ASP A 129 -3.34 -23.28 -1.45
C ASP A 129 -2.85 -22.11 -2.33
N ARG A 130 -3.79 -21.47 -3.03
CA ARG A 130 -3.53 -20.27 -3.81
C ARG A 130 -4.06 -19.06 -3.06
N CYS A 131 -3.59 -17.87 -3.43
CA CYS A 131 -4.22 -16.66 -2.96
C CYS A 131 -4.16 -15.55 -4.00
N ARG A 132 -5.04 -14.55 -3.84
CA ARG A 132 -5.07 -13.33 -4.62
C ARG A 132 -4.67 -12.15 -3.74
N VAL A 133 -3.64 -11.43 -4.18
CA VAL A 133 -3.25 -10.13 -3.61
C VAL A 133 -3.76 -9.03 -4.52
N THR A 134 -4.69 -8.22 -4.04
CA THR A 134 -5.22 -7.05 -4.74
C THR A 134 -4.62 -5.79 -4.15
N VAL A 135 -4.06 -4.96 -5.01
CA VAL A 135 -3.61 -3.61 -4.65
C VAL A 135 -4.49 -2.60 -5.35
N ARG A 136 -5.01 -1.65 -4.57
CA ARG A 136 -5.85 -0.56 -5.03
C ARG A 136 -5.28 0.77 -4.58
N VAL A 137 -5.08 1.68 -5.52
CA VAL A 137 -4.65 3.06 -5.26
C VAL A 137 -5.76 3.99 -5.67
N GLU A 138 -6.22 4.83 -4.74
CA GLU A 138 -7.15 5.91 -5.01
C GLU A 138 -6.43 7.25 -4.97
N SER A 139 -6.85 8.17 -5.83
CA SER A 139 -6.24 9.48 -5.96
C SER A 139 -7.23 10.49 -6.52
N PHE A 140 -7.05 11.76 -6.16
CA PHE A 140 -7.55 12.87 -6.97
C PHE A 140 -6.53 13.23 -8.03
N VAL A 141 -6.95 13.31 -9.28
CA VAL A 141 -6.05 13.56 -10.42
C VAL A 141 -6.62 14.65 -11.32
N LYS A 142 -5.77 15.51 -11.88
CA LYS A 142 -6.18 16.39 -12.99
C LYS A 142 -6.66 15.54 -14.16
N THR A 143 -7.81 15.86 -14.73
CA THR A 143 -8.47 15.03 -15.76
C THR A 143 -7.54 14.64 -16.91
N TRP A 144 -6.74 15.58 -17.42
CA TRP A 144 -5.79 15.35 -18.50
C TRP A 144 -4.57 14.50 -18.09
N CYS A 145 -4.26 14.38 -16.79
CA CYS A 145 -3.18 13.54 -16.28
C CYS A 145 -3.60 12.09 -15.98
N ALA A 146 -4.91 11.79 -15.93
CA ALA A 146 -5.38 10.49 -15.42
C ALA A 146 -4.91 9.29 -16.26
N GLY A 147 -4.81 9.46 -17.59
CA GLY A 147 -4.25 8.46 -18.48
C GLY A 147 -2.78 8.17 -18.18
N LEU A 148 -1.96 9.23 -18.06
CA LEU A 148 -0.54 9.11 -17.70
C LEU A 148 -0.37 8.46 -16.33
N TRP A 149 -1.21 8.82 -15.35
CA TRP A 149 -1.16 8.21 -14.02
C TRP A 149 -1.47 6.70 -14.07
N THR A 150 -2.46 6.31 -14.86
CA THR A 150 -2.79 4.88 -15.07
C THR A 150 -1.61 4.12 -15.69
N VAL A 151 -0.94 4.71 -16.67
CA VAL A 151 0.25 4.10 -17.30
C VAL A 151 1.39 3.96 -16.29
N ALA A 152 1.67 5.00 -15.50
CA ALA A 152 2.69 4.95 -14.46
C ALA A 152 2.42 3.80 -13.47
N GLN A 153 1.17 3.66 -13.00
CA GLN A 153 0.76 2.56 -12.12
C GLN A 153 0.94 1.19 -12.80
N ARG A 154 0.54 1.04 -14.07
CA ARG A 154 0.73 -0.21 -14.84
C ARG A 154 2.19 -0.62 -14.96
N CYS A 155 3.10 0.34 -15.05
CA CYS A 155 4.55 0.11 -15.13
C CYS A 155 5.19 -0.17 -13.76
N PHE A 156 4.67 0.42 -12.68
CA PHE A 156 5.21 0.27 -11.34
C PHE A 156 4.88 -1.09 -10.70
N TRP A 157 3.60 -1.46 -10.69
CA TRP A 157 3.13 -2.65 -9.98
C TRP A 157 3.61 -4.03 -10.48
N PRO A 158 4.09 -4.25 -11.72
CA PRO A 158 4.70 -5.53 -12.10
C PRO A 158 5.91 -5.88 -11.22
N GLY A 159 6.71 -4.88 -10.82
CA GLY A 159 7.87 -5.07 -9.94
C GLY A 159 7.46 -5.63 -8.57
N PHE A 160 6.40 -5.08 -8.00
CA PHE A 160 5.79 -5.60 -6.77
C PHE A 160 5.32 -7.05 -6.93
N GLY A 161 4.62 -7.37 -8.04
CA GLY A 161 4.18 -8.74 -8.31
C GLY A 161 5.35 -9.75 -8.44
N LEU A 162 6.49 -9.31 -8.98
CA LEU A 162 7.71 -10.14 -9.03
C LEU A 162 8.30 -10.36 -7.63
N ALA A 163 8.36 -9.33 -6.80
CA ALA A 163 8.83 -9.45 -5.41
C ALA A 163 7.93 -10.36 -4.58
N LEU A 164 6.60 -10.20 -4.71
CA LEU A 164 5.59 -11.05 -4.06
C LEU A 164 5.78 -12.54 -4.41
N ARG A 165 5.91 -12.87 -5.71
CA ARG A 165 6.17 -14.25 -6.15
C ARG A 165 7.51 -14.80 -5.66
N ARG A 166 8.54 -13.95 -5.51
CA ARG A 166 9.82 -14.37 -4.93
C ARG A 166 9.67 -14.70 -3.44
N ALA A 167 8.91 -13.90 -2.69
CA ALA A 167 8.64 -14.15 -1.29
C ALA A 167 7.90 -15.49 -1.09
N CYS A 168 6.84 -15.76 -1.85
CA CYS A 168 6.13 -17.04 -1.77
C CYS A 168 7.00 -18.25 -2.13
N ARG A 169 7.82 -18.15 -3.19
CA ARG A 169 8.76 -19.24 -3.55
C ARG A 169 9.81 -19.50 -2.46
N LYS A 170 10.26 -18.46 -1.76
CA LYS A 170 11.23 -18.62 -0.66
C LYS A 170 10.58 -19.34 0.52
N ALA A 171 9.34 -19.00 0.87
CA ALA A 171 8.60 -19.64 1.95
C ALA A 171 8.34 -21.13 1.68
N GLY A 172 7.94 -21.50 0.46
CA GLY A 172 7.73 -22.91 0.09
C GLY A 172 8.99 -23.77 0.29
N ARG A 173 10.17 -23.25 -0.08
CA ARG A 173 11.46 -23.95 0.12
C ARG A 173 11.90 -24.09 1.57
N SER A 174 11.37 -23.26 2.47
CA SER A 174 11.65 -23.34 3.92
C SER A 174 10.76 -24.35 4.63
N SER A 175 9.63 -24.75 4.03
CA SER A 175 8.74 -25.78 4.58
C SER A 175 9.16 -27.22 4.23
N GLU A 176 10.14 -27.38 3.33
CA GLU A 176 10.65 -28.67 2.86
C GLU A 176 11.95 -29.11 3.58
N ARG A 177 12.43 -28.33 4.55
CA ARG A 177 13.61 -28.65 5.39
C ARG A 177 13.19 -28.85 6.84
#